data_AF-A0A849EQT8-F1
#
_entry.id   AF-A0A849EQT8-F1
#
_cell.length_a   1.000
_cell.length_b   1.000
_cell.length_c   1.000
_cell.angle_alpha   90.00
_cell.angle_beta   90.00
_cell.angle_gamma   90.00
#
_symmetry.space_group_name_H-M   'P 1'
#
loop_
_entity.id
_entity.type
_entity.pdbx_description
1 polymer ?
#
loop_
_entity_poly.entity_id
_entity_poly.type
_entity_poly.pdbx_seq_one_letter_code
_entity_poly.pdbx_strand_id
1 'polypeptide(L)'
;MFPQGRRPTFSFGAPLTSVGKNLLIGYAAIYILTLVCEHWMGLPVYSRLALNPVAGARFGLWQLFTHPFIHDPNAPIVFLIDCLVFYFFAGTIEYALGTQRFVRLYAA
;
A
#
# COMPACT_ATOMS: atom_id res chain seq x y z
N MET A 1 35.30 24.60 12.19
CA MET A 1 34.49 23.47 12.68
C MET A 1 33.25 23.41 11.78
N PHE A 2 33.22 22.52 10.78
CA PHE A 2 32.05 22.40 9.92
C PHE A 2 30.93 21.70 10.70
N PRO A 3 29.69 22.20 10.68
CA PRO A 3 28.58 21.49 11.29
C PRO A 3 28.44 20.15 10.57
N GLN A 4 28.66 19.05 11.28
CA GLN A 4 28.36 17.72 10.79
C GLN A 4 26.84 17.66 10.54
N GLY A 5 26.46 17.88 9.28
CA GLY A 5 25.09 17.63 8.83
C GLY A 5 24.75 16.18 9.15
N ARG A 6 23.69 15.98 9.95
CA ARG A 6 23.08 14.68 10.18
C ARG A 6 22.89 14.00 8.82
N ARG A 7 23.73 13.00 8.53
CA ARG A 7 23.49 12.12 7.40
C ARG A 7 22.22 11.33 7.75
N PRO A 8 21.17 11.36 6.92
CA PRO A 8 20.02 10.49 7.14
C PRO A 8 20.52 9.05 7.03
N THR A 9 20.67 8.39 8.17
CA THR A 9 21.07 6.98 8.23
C THR A 9 19.87 6.17 7.75
N PHE A 10 19.93 5.68 6.53
CA PHE A 10 18.98 4.68 6.03
C PHE A 10 19.16 3.41 6.88
N SER A 11 18.23 3.17 7.80
CA SER A 11 18.28 2.05 8.74
C SER A 11 17.12 1.10 8.45
N PHE A 12 17.42 -0.20 8.31
CA PHE A 12 16.42 -1.25 8.34
C PHE A 12 15.84 -1.32 9.75
N GLY A 13 14.69 -0.68 9.97
CA GLY A 13 14.06 -0.55 11.29
C GLY A 13 14.00 0.87 11.84
N ALA A 14 14.05 1.90 11.00
CA ALA A 14 13.56 3.22 11.41
C ALA A 14 12.17 3.06 12.07
N PRO A 15 11.92 3.67 13.24
CA PRO A 15 10.68 3.43 13.98
C PRO A 15 9.49 3.74 13.08
N LEU A 16 8.57 2.77 12.98
CA LEU A 16 7.40 2.89 12.14
C LEU A 16 6.64 4.15 12.57
N THR A 17 6.58 5.10 11.66
CA THR A 17 5.87 6.36 11.86
C THR A 17 4.38 6.08 12.06
N SER A 18 3.69 6.95 12.79
CA SER A 18 2.25 6.79 13.04
C SER A 18 1.44 6.72 11.73
N VAL A 19 1.91 7.41 10.67
CA VAL A 19 1.27 7.40 9.36
C VAL A 19 1.54 6.11 8.59
N GLY A 20 2.79 5.64 8.53
CA GLY A 20 3.12 4.33 7.96
C GLY A 20 2.35 3.19 8.65
N LYS A 21 2.22 3.24 9.97
CA LYS A 21 1.40 2.28 10.73
C LYS A 21 -0.07 2.31 10.31
N ASN A 22 -0.67 3.48 10.21
CA ASN A 22 -2.08 3.62 9.81
C ASN A 22 -2.31 3.15 8.37
N LEU A 23 -1.38 3.42 7.45
CA LEU A 23 -1.42 2.92 6.07
C LEU A 23 -1.36 1.40 6.01
N LEU A 24 -0.43 0.79 6.76
CA LEU A 24 -0.31 -0.67 6.82
C LEU A 24 -1.58 -1.33 7.39
N ILE A 25 -2.17 -0.74 8.43
CA ILE A 25 -3.46 -1.19 8.98
C ILE A 25 -4.58 -1.03 7.93
N GLY A 26 -4.59 0.08 7.19
CA GLY A 26 -5.53 0.31 6.10
C GLY A 26 -5.45 -0.77 5.02
N TYR A 27 -4.24 -1.13 4.58
CA TYR A 27 -4.03 -2.23 3.64
C TYR A 27 -4.55 -3.56 4.15
N ALA A 28 -4.21 -3.91 5.40
CA ALA A 28 -4.71 -5.13 6.02
C ALA A 28 -6.25 -5.14 6.10
N ALA A 29 -6.87 -4.02 6.46
CA ALA A 29 -8.31 -3.91 6.54
C ALA A 29 -8.99 -4.07 5.16
N ILE A 30 -8.46 -3.41 4.12
CA ILE A 30 -8.97 -3.52 2.74
C ILE A 30 -8.81 -4.96 2.23
N TYR A 31 -7.67 -5.59 2.48
CA TYR A 31 -7.42 -6.96 2.08
C TYR A 31 -8.37 -7.94 2.77
N ILE A 32 -8.55 -7.83 4.09
CA ILE A 32 -9.49 -8.66 4.85
C ILE A 32 -10.92 -8.46 4.34
N LEU A 33 -11.34 -7.22 4.11
CA LEU A 33 -12.67 -6.92 3.58
C LEU A 33 -12.88 -7.57 2.20
N THR A 34 -11.88 -7.45 1.31
CA THR A 34 -11.91 -8.08 -0.01
C THR A 34 -12.02 -9.60 0.12
N LEU A 35 -11.23 -10.21 1.00
CA LEU A 35 -11.22 -11.65 1.23
C LEU A 35 -12.56 -12.18 1.78
N VAL A 36 -13.19 -11.43 2.69
CA VAL A 36 -14.54 -11.74 3.19
C VAL A 36 -15.57 -11.61 2.06
N CYS A 37 -15.56 -10.52 1.28
CA CYS A 37 -16.51 -10.34 0.20
C CYS A 37 -16.37 -11.41 -0.91
N GLU A 38 -15.14 -11.76 -1.29
CA GLU A 38 -14.89 -12.74 -2.34
C GLU A 38 -15.17 -14.16 -1.87
N HIS A 39 -14.64 -14.55 -0.70
CA HIS A 39 -14.67 -15.94 -0.25
C HIS A 39 -15.95 -16.30 0.51
N TRP A 40 -16.57 -15.36 1.22
CA TRP A 40 -17.78 -15.62 2.01
C TRP A 40 -19.06 -15.16 1.31
N MET A 41 -19.02 -14.04 0.60
CA MET A 41 -20.21 -13.50 -0.09
C MET A 41 -20.26 -13.86 -1.58
N GLY A 42 -19.20 -14.42 -2.14
CA GLY A 42 -19.12 -14.76 -3.57
C GLY A 42 -19.18 -13.53 -4.49
N LEU A 43 -18.90 -12.33 -3.97
CA LEU A 43 -18.92 -11.09 -4.72
C LEU A 43 -17.55 -10.88 -5.37
N PRO A 44 -17.45 -10.74 -6.71
CA PRO A 44 -16.16 -10.64 -7.40
C PRO A 44 -15.62 -9.20 -7.33
N VAL A 45 -15.33 -8.73 -6.12
CA VAL A 45 -14.86 -7.37 -5.79
C VAL A 45 -13.51 -7.09 -6.44
N TYR A 46 -12.58 -8.04 -6.36
CA TYR A 46 -11.27 -7.97 -7.01
C TYR A 46 -11.44 -7.73 -8.51
N SER A 47 -12.26 -8.52 -9.21
CA SER A 47 -12.43 -8.39 -10.67
C SER A 47 -13.04 -7.05 -11.13
N ARG A 48 -13.77 -6.35 -10.25
CA ARG A 48 -14.44 -5.09 -10.57
C ARG A 48 -13.56 -3.88 -10.30
N LEU A 49 -12.69 -3.96 -9.29
CA LEU A 49 -11.85 -2.86 -8.86
C LEU A 49 -10.37 -3.03 -9.27
N ALA A 50 -9.93 -4.24 -9.63
CA ALA A 50 -8.65 -4.48 -10.30
C ALA A 50 -8.68 -3.90 -11.72
N LEU A 51 -7.52 -3.46 -12.20
CA LEU A 51 -7.37 -2.87 -13.53
C LEU A 51 -7.66 -3.92 -14.60
N ASN A 52 -8.79 -3.77 -15.31
CA ASN A 52 -9.11 -4.61 -16.45
C ASN A 52 -8.47 -4.02 -17.72
N PRO A 53 -8.15 -4.85 -18.74
CA PRO A 53 -7.60 -4.35 -20.00
C PRO A 53 -8.52 -3.32 -20.66
N VAL A 54 -7.93 -2.22 -21.16
CA VAL A 54 -8.65 -1.07 -21.74
C VAL A 54 -9.56 -1.46 -22.92
N ALA A 55 -9.22 -2.56 -23.61
CA ALA A 55 -10.02 -3.10 -24.71
C ALA A 55 -11.25 -3.93 -24.27
N GLY A 56 -11.43 -4.17 -22.96
CA GLY A 56 -12.54 -4.94 -22.41
C GLY A 56 -13.71 -4.06 -21.94
N ALA A 57 -14.94 -4.56 -22.09
CA ALA A 57 -16.20 -3.90 -21.69
C ALA A 57 -16.37 -3.65 -20.16
N ARG A 58 -15.31 -3.83 -19.36
CA ARG A 58 -15.30 -3.72 -17.89
C ARG A 58 -14.26 -2.73 -17.37
N PHE A 59 -13.71 -1.88 -18.24
CA PHE A 59 -12.80 -0.81 -17.86
C PHE A 59 -13.58 0.34 -17.19
N GLY A 60 -13.18 0.70 -15.99
CA GLY A 60 -13.75 1.83 -15.25
C GLY A 60 -12.66 2.81 -14.85
N LEU A 61 -12.91 4.12 -14.97
CA LEU A 61 -11.95 5.16 -14.56
C LEU A 61 -11.57 5.05 -13.07
N TRP A 62 -12.46 4.50 -12.23
CA TRP A 62 -12.19 4.24 -10.82
C TRP A 62 -11.09 3.19 -10.59
N GLN A 63 -10.83 2.31 -11.57
CA GLN A 63 -9.83 1.26 -11.46
C GLN A 63 -8.40 1.81 -11.36
N LEU A 64 -8.11 2.97 -11.98
CA LEU A 64 -6.81 3.63 -11.84
C LEU A 64 -6.50 3.96 -10.38
N PHE A 65 -7.51 4.40 -9.63
CA PHE A 65 -7.37 4.76 -8.23
C PHE A 65 -7.46 3.56 -7.29
N THR A 66 -8.26 2.54 -7.61
CA THR A 66 -8.45 1.38 -6.72
C THR A 66 -7.40 0.29 -6.90
N HIS A 67 -6.77 0.17 -8.07
CA HIS A 67 -5.81 -0.90 -8.34
C HIS A 67 -4.63 -0.97 -7.34
N PRO A 68 -4.00 0.13 -6.87
CA PRO A 68 -2.83 0.04 -6.00
C PRO A 68 -3.19 -0.44 -4.59
N PHE A 69 -4.46 -0.35 -4.22
CA PHE A 69 -4.96 -0.72 -2.90
C PHE A 69 -5.51 -2.15 -2.86
N ILE A 70 -5.63 -2.80 -4.02
CA ILE A 70 -6.26 -4.11 -4.14
C ILE A 70 -5.20 -5.15 -4.48
N HIS A 71 -5.13 -6.15 -3.62
CA HIS A 71 -4.26 -7.30 -3.78
C HIS A 71 -5.10 -8.53 -4.12
N ASP A 72 -4.49 -9.48 -4.82
CA ASP A 72 -5.13 -10.74 -5.18
C ASP A 72 -5.45 -11.54 -3.89
N PRO A 73 -6.73 -11.83 -3.60
CA PRO A 73 -7.13 -12.57 -2.42
C PRO A 73 -6.70 -14.05 -2.44
N ASN A 74 -6.31 -14.58 -3.60
CA ASN A 74 -5.77 -15.93 -3.73
C ASN A 74 -4.25 -15.99 -3.52
N ALA A 75 -3.57 -14.83 -3.38
CA ALA A 75 -2.13 -14.74 -3.20
C ALA A 75 -1.75 -14.10 -1.84
N PRO A 76 -2.14 -14.70 -0.69
CA PRO A 76 -1.89 -14.12 0.63
C PRO A 76 -0.40 -13.96 0.95
N ILE A 77 0.47 -14.81 0.38
CA ILE A 77 1.92 -14.72 0.58
C ILE A 77 2.48 -13.45 -0.06
N VAL A 78 2.02 -13.09 -1.25
CA VAL A 78 2.46 -11.87 -1.95
C VAL A 78 2.04 -10.64 -1.15
N PHE A 79 0.79 -10.60 -0.69
CA PHE A 79 0.30 -9.55 0.19
C PHE A 79 1.14 -9.40 1.48
N LEU A 80 1.49 -10.51 2.14
CA LEU A 80 2.33 -10.47 3.33
C LEU A 80 3.74 -9.93 3.04
N ILE A 81 4.31 -10.26 1.88
CA ILE A 81 5.60 -9.73 1.45
C ILE A 81 5.49 -8.23 1.18
N ASP A 82 4.42 -7.77 0.50
CA ASP A 82 4.18 -6.34 0.27
C ASP A 82 4.07 -5.57 1.60
N CYS A 83 3.31 -6.10 2.57
CA CYS A 83 3.21 -5.55 3.92
C CYS A 83 4.57 -5.51 4.63
N LEU A 84 5.38 -6.56 4.49
CA LEU A 84 6.70 -6.65 5.12
C LEU A 84 7.67 -5.63 4.52
N VAL A 85 7.72 -5.53 3.20
CA VAL A 85 8.51 -4.53 2.48
C VAL A 85 8.05 -3.13 2.89
N PHE A 86 6.75 -2.87 2.88
CA PHE A 86 6.21 -1.59 3.32
C PHE A 86 6.60 -1.29 4.77
N TYR A 87 6.51 -2.25 5.69
CA TYR A 87 6.93 -2.07 7.08
C TYR A 87 8.41 -1.67 7.22
N PHE A 88 9.32 -2.30 6.46
CA PHE A 88 10.74 -1.97 6.52
C PHE A 88 11.09 -0.62 5.88
N PHE A 89 10.39 -0.25 4.80
CA PHE A 89 10.73 0.93 4.01
C PHE A 89 9.89 2.18 4.32
N ALA A 90 8.67 2.04 4.85
CA ALA A 90 7.77 3.17 5.09
C ALA A 90 8.38 4.22 6.02
N GLY A 91 8.98 3.81 7.15
CA GLY A 91 9.61 4.74 8.08
C GLY A 91 10.79 5.49 7.47
N THR A 92 11.59 4.80 6.65
CA THR A 92 12.75 5.36 5.95
C THR A 92 12.34 6.36 4.87
N ILE A 93 11.30 6.02 4.08
CA ILE A 93 10.74 6.87 3.04
C ILE A 93 10.08 8.11 3.68
N GLU A 94 9.29 7.92 4.73
CA GLU A 94 8.64 9.03 5.44
C GLU A 94 9.66 9.99 6.07
N TYR A 95 10.74 9.46 6.66
CA TYR A 95 11.82 10.29 7.20
C TYR A 95 12.54 11.09 6.12
N ALA A 96 12.73 10.52 4.92
CA ALA A 96 13.42 11.16 3.81
C ALA A 96 12.56 12.21 3.09
N LEU A 97 11.27 11.95 2.89
CA LEU A 97 10.35 12.81 2.14
C LEU A 97 9.54 13.77 3.02
N GLY A 98 9.36 13.45 4.30
CA GLY A 98 8.40 14.10 5.19
C GLY A 98 6.98 13.56 4.99
N THR A 99 6.20 13.51 6.08
CA THR A 99 4.87 12.88 6.15
C THR A 99 3.89 13.35 5.05
N GLN A 100 3.83 14.64 4.74
CA GLN A 100 2.92 15.16 3.70
C GLN A 100 3.28 14.67 2.29
N ARG A 101 4.58 14.58 1.97
CA ARG A 101 5.03 14.10 0.65
C ARG A 101 4.94 12.59 0.55
N PHE A 102 5.15 11.89 1.66
CA PHE A 102 4.93 10.44 1.74
C PHE A 102 3.48 10.07 1.43
N VAL A 103 2.50 10.72 2.09
CA VAL A 103 1.07 10.48 1.81
C VAL A 103 0.72 10.84 0.36
N ARG A 104 1.26 11.95 -0.17
CA ARG A 104 1.02 12.33 -1.56
C ARG A 104 1.60 11.31 -2.54
N LEU A 105 2.83 10.81 -2.32
CA LEU A 105 3.44 9.78 -3.16
C LEU A 105 2.60 8.50 -3.19
N TYR A 106 1.92 8.23 -2.08
CA TYR A 106 1.17 7.00 -1.90
C TYR A 106 -0.29 7.08 -2.38
N ALA A 107 -0.85 8.30 -2.40
CA ALA A 107 -2.22 8.57 -2.84
C ALA A 107 -2.31 9.17 -4.25
N ALA A 108 -1.18 9.54 -4.86
CA ALA A 108 -1.09 10.06 -6.23
C ALA A 108 -0.77 8.94 -7.21
#